data_AF-X0UBG6-F1
#
_entry.id   AF-X0UBG6-F1
#
_cell.length_a   1.000
_cell.length_b   1.000
_cell.length_c   1.000
_cell.angle_alpha   90.00
_cell.angle_beta   90.00
_cell.angle_gamma   90.00
#
_symmetry.space_group_name_H-M   'P 1'
#
loop_
_entity.id
_entity.type
_entity.pdbx_description
1 polymer ?
#
loop_
_entity_poly.entity_id
_entity_poly.type
_entity_poly.pdbx_seq_one_letter_code
_entity_poly.pdbx_strand_id
1 'polypeptide(L)'
;RHVGILRYAQTLTQKVDQKMLPTSGSPDEVEIRANTIWAVELMRQQLEQTGGRLRAFEIDWILWDMGQDLAFKARPYHRTVSIYY
;
A
#
# COMPACT_ATOMS: atom_id res chain seq x y z
N ARG A 1 -1.45 -6.39 1.59
CA ARG A 1 -1.77 -7.44 0.60
C ARG A 1 -2.94 -8.35 1.00
N HIS A 2 -3.31 -8.42 2.29
CA HIS A 2 -4.36 -9.32 2.80
C HIS A 2 -5.71 -9.21 2.05
N VAL A 3 -6.15 -7.98 1.75
CA VAL A 3 -7.44 -7.69 1.08
C VAL A 3 -7.39 -7.71 -0.46
N GLY A 4 -6.24 -8.02 -1.06
CA GLY A 4 -6.13 -8.19 -2.52
C GLY A 4 -6.21 -6.92 -3.38
N ILE A 5 -6.17 -5.71 -2.79
CA ILE A 5 -6.17 -4.43 -3.52
C ILE A 5 -4.99 -4.30 -4.48
N LEU A 6 -3.79 -4.64 -4.01
CA LEU A 6 -2.58 -4.71 -4.84
C LEU A 6 -2.14 -6.17 -4.97
N ARG A 7 -1.83 -6.59 -6.20
CA ARG A 7 -1.26 -7.89 -6.52
C ARG A 7 0.13 -7.68 -7.10
N TYR A 8 1.14 -8.14 -6.38
CA TYR A 8 2.52 -8.03 -6.82
C TYR A 8 2.87 -9.20 -7.73
N ALA A 9 3.83 -8.99 -8.64
CA ALA A 9 4.51 -10.09 -9.32
C ALA A 9 5.09 -11.07 -8.28
N GLN A 10 5.26 -12.33 -8.68
CA GLN A 10 5.74 -13.39 -7.78
C GLN A 10 7.10 -13.05 -7.16
N THR A 11 8.01 -12.48 -7.95
CA THR A 11 9.35 -12.06 -7.51
C THR A 11 9.28 -11.00 -6.42
N LEU A 12 8.46 -9.96 -6.62
CA LEU A 12 8.28 -8.87 -5.64
C LEU A 12 7.57 -9.38 -4.37
N THR A 13 6.61 -10.29 -4.51
CA THR A 13 5.97 -10.98 -3.38
C THR A 13 7.00 -11.71 -2.52
N GLN A 14 7.90 -12.49 -3.14
CA GLN A 14 8.94 -13.24 -2.44
C GLN A 14 9.92 -12.30 -1.71
N LYS A 15 10.36 -11.21 -2.35
CA LYS A 15 11.23 -10.21 -1.71
C LYS A 15 10.59 -9.63 -0.44
N VAL A 16 9.32 -9.22 -0.53
CA VAL A 16 8.59 -8.66 0.62
C VAL A 16 8.37 -9.71 1.72
N ASP A 17 8.00 -10.94 1.36
CA ASP A 17 7.79 -12.03 2.32
C ASP A 17 9.09 -12.41 3.06
N GLN A 18 10.23 -12.36 2.37
CA GLN A 18 11.57 -12.54 2.94
C GLN A 18 12.07 -11.31 3.69
N LYS A 19 11.24 -10.27 3.86
CA LYS A 19 11.59 -9.04 4.59
C LYS A 19 12.78 -8.29 3.98
N MET A 20 13.10 -8.55 2.71
CA MET A 20 14.11 -7.81 1.96
C MET A 20 13.67 -6.34 1.89
N LEU A 21 14.62 -5.44 2.14
CA LEU A 21 14.36 -4.00 2.12
C LEU A 21 14.73 -3.48 0.72
N PRO A 22 13.76 -3.10 -0.13
CA PRO A 22 14.08 -2.41 -1.36
C PRO A 22 14.87 -1.14 -1.05
N THR A 23 15.83 -0.81 -1.91
CA THR A 23 16.53 0.47 -1.82
C THR A 23 15.55 1.59 -2.15
N SER A 24 15.63 2.71 -1.41
CA SER A 24 14.85 3.91 -1.72
C SER A 24 15.08 4.34 -3.17
N GLY A 25 14.00 4.58 -3.93
CA GLY A 25 14.07 4.93 -5.34
C GLY A 25 14.32 3.77 -6.30
N SER A 26 14.42 2.52 -5.81
CA SER A 26 14.47 1.35 -6.69
C SER A 26 13.13 1.10 -7.39
N PRO A 27 13.11 0.44 -8.56
CA PRO A 27 11.87 0.11 -9.26
C PRO A 27 10.86 -0.62 -8.37
N ASP A 28 11.30 -1.64 -7.62
CA ASP A 28 10.44 -2.38 -6.67
C ASP A 28 9.76 -1.46 -5.64
N GLU A 29 10.51 -0.48 -5.09
CA GLU A 29 10.00 0.46 -4.09
C GLU A 29 9.01 1.44 -4.69
N VAL A 30 9.39 2.05 -5.82
CA VAL A 30 8.58 3.03 -6.54
C VAL A 30 7.29 2.39 -7.04
N GLU A 31 7.35 1.18 -7.59
CA GLU A 31 6.16 0.44 -8.03
C GLU A 31 5.18 0.22 -6.89
N ILE A 32 5.64 -0.19 -5.70
CA ILE A 32 4.76 -0.40 -4.55
C ILE A 32 4.11 0.92 -4.12
N ARG A 33 4.90 1.99 -3.95
CA ARG A 33 4.39 3.25 -3.41
C ARG A 33 3.50 3.99 -4.41
N ALA A 34 3.90 4.07 -5.68
CA ALA A 34 3.10 4.70 -6.73
C ALA A 34 1.75 4.00 -6.91
N ASN A 35 1.73 2.66 -6.94
CA ASN A 35 0.47 1.92 -7.05
C ASN A 35 -0.39 2.04 -5.78
N THR A 36 0.20 2.23 -4.60
CA THR A 36 -0.56 2.49 -3.38
C THR A 36 -1.29 3.84 -3.46
N ILE A 37 -0.63 4.90 -3.93
CA ILE A 37 -1.23 6.21 -4.15
C ILE A 37 -2.40 6.11 -5.15
N TRP A 38 -2.18 5.44 -6.28
CA TRP A 38 -3.23 5.25 -7.28
C TRP A 38 -4.40 4.41 -6.77
N ALA A 39 -4.16 3.37 -5.97
CA ALA A 39 -5.24 2.60 -5.37
C ALA A 39 -6.13 3.45 -4.45
N VAL A 40 -5.54 4.34 -3.64
CA VAL A 40 -6.28 5.29 -2.80
C VAL A 40 -7.07 6.27 -3.65
N GLU A 41 -6.48 6.82 -4.71
CA GLU A 41 -7.19 7.74 -5.61
C GLU A 41 -8.36 7.06 -6.33
N LEU A 42 -8.20 5.82 -6.78
CA LEU A 42 -9.30 5.05 -7.39
C LEU A 42 -10.42 4.78 -6.38
N MET A 43 -10.10 4.45 -5.12
CA MET A 43 -11.12 4.33 -4.06
C MET A 43 -11.85 5.66 -3.83
N ARG A 44 -11.12 6.78 -3.82
CA ARG A 44 -11.70 8.12 -3.66
C ARG A 44 -12.70 8.43 -4.78
N GLN A 45 -12.31 8.19 -6.03
CA GLN A 45 -13.17 8.39 -7.20
C GLN A 45 -14.43 7.51 -7.13
N GLN A 46 -14.29 6.25 -6.71
CA GLN A 46 -15.42 5.34 -6.56
C GLN A 46 -16.39 5.78 -5.44
N LEU A 47 -15.85 6.27 -4.32
CA LEU A 47 -16.66 6.82 -3.23
C LEU A 47 -17.43 8.07 -3.68
N GLU A 48 -16.78 8.96 -4.42
CA GLU A 48 -17.41 10.16 -4.98
C GLU A 48 -18.60 9.81 -5.90
N GLN A 49 -18.43 8.80 -6.75
CA GLN A 49 -19.50 8.30 -7.63
C GLN A 49 -20.69 7.70 -6.86
N THR A 50 -20.47 7.22 -5.63
CA THR A 50 -21.51 6.60 -4.79
C THR A 50 -22.08 7.56 -3.73
N GLY A 51 -21.72 8.86 -3.82
CA GLY A 51 -22.21 9.92 -2.93
C GLY A 51 -21.40 10.11 -1.64
N GLY A 52 -20.33 9.34 -1.45
CA GLY A 52 -19.36 9.55 -0.39
C GLY A 52 -18.43 10.73 -0.69
N ARG A 53 -17.96 11.42 0.34
CA ARG A 53 -17.03 12.56 0.18
C ARG A 53 -15.88 12.46 1.17
N LEU A 54 -14.85 11.73 0.76
CA LEU A 54 -13.58 11.64 1.47
C LEU A 54 -12.46 12.15 0.57
N ARG A 55 -11.45 12.79 1.17
CA ARG A 55 -10.21 13.19 0.51
C ARG A 55 -9.26 11.98 0.49
N ALA A 56 -8.35 11.95 -0.47
CA ALA A 56 -7.41 10.83 -0.63
C ALA A 56 -6.63 10.54 0.67
N PHE A 57 -6.14 11.57 1.36
CA PHE A 57 -5.39 11.40 2.61
C PHE A 57 -6.26 10.84 3.76
N GLU A 58 -7.58 11.06 3.75
CA GLU A 58 -8.47 10.51 4.77
C GLU A 58 -8.65 9.00 4.55
N ILE A 59 -8.76 8.57 3.29
CA ILE A 59 -8.80 7.15 2.93
C ILE A 59 -7.46 6.49 3.28
N ASP A 60 -6.34 7.12 2.95
CA ASP A 60 -5.01 6.61 3.31
C ASP A 60 -4.85 6.43 4.82
N TRP A 61 -5.29 7.42 5.62
CA TRP A 61 -5.26 7.32 7.08
C TRP A 61 -6.13 6.17 7.62
N ILE A 62 -7.35 6.01 7.11
CA ILE A 62 -8.24 4.89 7.48
C ILE A 62 -7.58 3.55 7.15
N LEU A 63 -6.96 3.41 5.97
CA LEU A 63 -6.29 2.18 5.57
C LEU A 63 -5.05 1.90 6.42
N TRP A 64 -4.31 2.94 6.81
CA TRP A 64 -3.16 2.82 7.70
C TRP A 64 -3.58 2.35 9.11
N ASP A 65 -4.66 2.90 9.64
CA ASP A 65 -5.23 2.51 10.94
C ASP A 65 -5.74 1.07 10.91
N MET A 66 -6.51 0.71 9.88
CA MET A 66 -6.97 -0.67 9.65
C MET A 66 -5.80 -1.65 9.54
N GLY A 67 -4.70 -1.24 8.91
CA GLY A 67 -3.47 -2.02 8.79
C GLY A 67 -2.76 -2.30 10.12
N GLN A 68 -3.15 -1.65 11.22
CA GLN A 68 -2.55 -1.90 12.53
C GLN A 68 -3.09 -3.17 13.21
N ASP A 69 -4.28 -3.63 12.84
CA ASP A 69 -4.88 -4.85 13.38
C ASP A 69 -4.07 -6.10 12.96
N LEU A 70 -3.94 -7.05 13.89
CA LEU A 70 -3.23 -8.31 13.73
C LEU A 70 -3.69 -9.11 12.50
N ALA A 71 -4.98 -9.06 12.15
CA ALA A 71 -5.53 -9.71 10.98
C ALA A 71 -4.84 -9.26 9.69
N PHE A 72 -4.51 -7.97 9.57
CA PHE A 72 -3.83 -7.39 8.41
C PHE A 72 -2.31 -7.52 8.47
N LYS A 73 -1.75 -7.81 9.65
CA LYS A 73 -0.31 -8.07 9.88
C LYS A 73 0.10 -9.55 9.73
N ALA A 74 -0.83 -10.43 9.35
CA ALA A 74 -0.57 -11.86 9.14
C ALA A 74 0.54 -12.15 8.10
N ARG A 75 0.83 -11.22 7.19
CA ARG A 75 1.93 -11.30 6.24
C ARG A 75 2.80 -10.03 6.28
N PRO A 76 4.12 -10.13 6.01
CA PRO A 76 4.98 -8.97 5.90
C PRO A 76 4.49 -7.97 4.86
N TYR A 77 4.68 -6.69 5.15
CA TYR A 77 4.50 -5.58 4.23
C TYR A 77 5.87 -5.02 3.81
N HIS A 78 5.90 -4.26 2.71
CA HIS A 78 7.14 -3.68 2.20
C HIS A 78 7.73 -2.71 3.24
N ARG A 79 9.06 -2.65 3.33
CA ARG A 79 9.79 -1.75 4.21
C ARG A 79 11.01 -1.24 3.45
N THR A 80 11.24 0.07 3.51
CA THR A 80 12.33 0.76 2.83
C THR A 80 13.02 1.65 3.85
N VAL A 81 14.35 1.65 3.87
CA VAL A 81 15.12 2.64 4.64
C VAL A 81 15.32 3.86 3.75
N SER A 82 14.87 5.03 4.20
CA SER A 82 14.97 6.28 3.45
C SER A 82 15.15 7.47 4.39
N ILE A 83 15.65 8.59 3.84
CA ILE A 83 15.75 9.88 4.54
C ILE A 83 14.48 10.73 4.42
N TYR A 84 13.53 10.30 3.59
CA TYR A 84 12.26 10.99 3.36
C TYR A 84 11.17 10.44 4.29
N TYR A 85 10.31 11.33 4.80
CA TYR A 85 9.15 11.01 5.66
C TYR A 85 7.85 11.29 4.92
#